data_AF-A0AAV5Z517-F1
#
_entry.id   AF-A0AAV5Z517-F1
#
_cell.length_a   1.000
_cell.length_b   1.000
_cell.length_c   1.000
_cell.angle_alpha   90.00
_cell.angle_beta   90.00
_cell.angle_gamma   90.00
#
_symmetry.space_group_name_H-M   'P 1'
#
loop_
_entity.id
_entity.type
_entity.pdbx_description
1 polymer ?
#
loop_
_entity_poly.entity_id
_entity_poly.type
_entity_poly.pdbx_seq_one_letter_code
_entity_poly.pdbx_strand_id
1 'polypeptide(L)'
;MARLARGLALLVALAVGLGAATAARAEDNGWLLGRWELVRSPEGDKKDWLEFAADGRMTSITPDGRRLGGQYAVTGREVQVNYKVGNESILKTLSFAPDRAQLYARSARTGYTAVYEKRP
;
A
#
# COMPACT_ATOMS: atom_id res chain seq x y z
N MET A 1 -56.83 -0.73 44.92
CA MET A 1 -56.31 0.11 43.83
C MET A 1 -54.80 0.21 43.97
N ALA A 2 -54.06 -0.40 43.05
CA ALA A 2 -52.60 -0.58 43.13
C ALA A 2 -51.85 0.71 42.74
N ARG A 3 -50.88 1.11 43.56
CA ARG A 3 -49.95 2.22 43.28
C ARG A 3 -48.71 1.64 42.59
N LEU A 4 -48.57 1.95 41.30
CA LEU A 4 -47.33 1.81 40.53
C LEU A 4 -46.35 2.89 40.97
N ALA A 5 -45.10 2.51 41.24
CA ALA A 5 -43.90 3.11 40.62
C ALA A 5 -42.63 2.86 41.45
N ARG A 6 -41.51 2.91 40.71
CA ARG A 6 -40.09 3.09 41.13
C ARG A 6 -39.37 1.75 41.31
N GLY A 7 -38.61 1.32 40.31
CA GLY A 7 -37.23 1.76 40.05
C GLY A 7 -36.38 0.48 40.12
N LEU A 8 -35.29 0.23 39.41
CA LEU A 8 -34.33 1.07 38.71
C LEU A 8 -33.64 0.07 37.74
N ALA A 9 -33.86 0.19 36.43
CA ALA A 9 -33.14 -0.64 35.47
C ALA A 9 -31.75 -0.02 35.27
N LEU A 10 -30.72 -0.63 35.87
CA LEU A 10 -29.33 -0.22 35.72
C LEU A 10 -28.80 -0.75 34.36
N LEU A 11 -29.02 0.02 33.30
CA LEU A 11 -28.37 -0.19 32.01
C LEU A 11 -26.92 0.32 32.12
N VAL A 12 -25.98 -0.62 32.28
CA VAL A 12 -24.55 -0.35 32.16
C VAL A 12 -24.25 -0.09 30.68
N ALA A 13 -24.04 1.18 30.34
CA ALA A 13 -23.58 1.61 29.03
C ALA A 13 -22.14 1.11 28.80
N LEU A 14 -21.99 0.10 27.95
CA LEU A 14 -20.71 -0.38 27.46
C LEU A 14 -20.23 0.59 26.37
N ALA A 15 -19.51 1.64 26.76
CA ALA A 15 -18.83 2.54 25.86
C ALA A 15 -17.34 2.22 25.82
N VAL A 16 -16.75 2.51 24.66
CA VAL A 16 -15.31 2.60 24.35
C VAL A 16 -14.69 1.30 23.84
N GLY A 17 -14.42 1.32 22.53
CA GLY A 17 -13.70 0.26 21.84
C GLY A 17 -13.73 0.33 20.32
N LEU A 18 -14.33 1.37 19.71
CA LEU A 18 -14.11 1.64 18.29
C LEU A 18 -12.73 2.28 18.13
N GLY A 19 -11.71 1.44 18.15
CA GLY A 19 -10.42 1.77 17.57
C GLY A 19 -10.65 2.09 16.10
N ALA A 20 -10.74 3.39 15.80
CA ALA A 20 -10.70 3.87 14.43
C ALA A 20 -9.34 3.46 13.87
N ALA A 21 -9.30 2.33 13.16
CA ALA A 21 -8.28 2.05 12.17
C ALA A 21 -8.41 3.17 11.12
N THR A 22 -7.74 4.28 11.37
CA THR A 22 -7.50 5.31 10.39
C THR A 22 -6.73 4.63 9.28
N ALA A 23 -7.43 4.27 8.21
CA ALA A 23 -6.80 3.90 6.95
C ALA A 23 -5.86 5.06 6.61
N ALA A 24 -4.55 4.86 6.82
CA ALA A 24 -3.53 5.84 6.50
C ALA A 24 -3.74 6.23 5.04
N ARG A 25 -4.27 7.43 4.81
CA ARG A 25 -4.65 7.87 3.48
C ARG A 25 -3.38 8.09 2.66
N ALA A 26 -3.48 7.92 1.35
CA ALA A 26 -2.38 8.19 0.42
C ALA A 26 -1.78 9.61 0.58
N GLU A 27 -2.53 10.57 1.15
CA GLU A 27 -2.08 11.93 1.49
C GLU A 27 -0.89 11.97 2.48
N ASP A 28 -0.81 11.05 3.45
CA ASP A 28 0.33 10.97 4.39
C ASP A 28 1.61 10.39 3.76
N ASN A 29 1.50 9.93 2.50
CA ASN A 29 2.55 9.23 1.77
C ASN A 29 3.04 10.02 0.55
N GLY A 30 3.03 11.36 0.62
CA GLY A 30 3.52 12.25 -0.45
C GLY A 30 4.93 11.91 -0.96
N TRP A 31 5.77 11.32 -0.11
CA TRP A 31 7.10 10.83 -0.47
C TRP A 31 7.08 9.76 -1.57
N LEU A 32 6.03 8.95 -1.66
CA LEU A 32 5.89 7.85 -2.60
C LEU A 32 5.39 8.32 -3.97
N LEU A 33 4.68 9.46 -4.02
CA LEU A 33 4.05 9.97 -5.23
C LEU A 33 5.07 10.27 -6.33
N GLY A 34 4.71 9.99 -7.57
CA GLY A 34 5.55 10.19 -8.75
C GLY A 34 6.24 8.91 -9.21
N ARG A 35 7.28 9.09 -10.02
CA ARG A 35 7.95 8.00 -10.75
C ARG A 35 9.17 7.47 -10.01
N TRP A 36 9.28 6.16 -9.99
CA TRP A 36 10.36 5.37 -9.44
C TRP A 36 10.97 4.53 -10.54
N GLU A 37 12.29 4.48 -10.62
CA GLU A 37 13.04 3.79 -11.66
C GLU A 37 13.80 2.62 -11.06
N LEU A 38 13.74 1.46 -11.73
CA LEU A 38 14.57 0.32 -11.39
C LEU A 38 16.04 0.64 -11.69
N VAL A 39 16.85 0.70 -10.64
CA VAL A 39 18.30 0.98 -10.72
C VAL A 39 19.15 -0.27 -10.52
N ARG A 40 18.57 -1.34 -9.96
CA ARG A 40 19.25 -2.63 -9.76
C ARG A 40 18.26 -3.79 -9.82
N SER A 41 18.48 -4.74 -10.73
CA SER A 41 17.87 -6.08 -10.67
C SER A 41 18.95 -7.15 -10.90
N PRO A 42 19.18 -8.07 -9.93
CA PRO A 42 20.09 -9.19 -10.10
C PRO A 42 19.66 -10.20 -11.18
N GLU A 43 18.37 -10.21 -11.52
CA GLU A 43 17.82 -11.11 -12.55
C GLU A 43 18.07 -10.59 -13.98
N GLY A 44 18.72 -9.43 -14.13
CA GLY A 44 18.91 -8.79 -15.43
C GLY A 44 17.61 -8.27 -16.03
N ASP A 45 16.59 -8.03 -15.18
CA ASP A 45 15.33 -7.45 -15.63
C ASP A 45 15.62 -6.15 -16.37
N LYS A 46 14.92 -5.99 -17.50
CA LYS A 46 15.02 -4.74 -18.26
C LYS A 46 14.48 -3.61 -17.38
N LYS A 47 15.19 -2.49 -17.40
CA LYS A 47 14.82 -1.24 -16.72
C LYS A 47 13.31 -0.95 -16.85
N ASP A 48 12.61 -0.88 -15.74
CA ASP A 48 11.19 -0.51 -15.69
C ASP A 48 10.96 0.64 -14.70
N TRP A 49 9.71 1.11 -14.63
CA TRP A 49 9.30 2.16 -13.72
C TRP A 49 8.00 1.82 -12.99
N LEU A 50 7.85 2.39 -11.80
CA LEU A 50 6.60 2.44 -11.05
C LEU A 50 6.18 3.90 -10.89
N GLU A 51 4.90 4.20 -11.08
CA GLU A 51 4.36 5.54 -10.92
C GLU A 51 3.17 5.51 -9.96
N PHE A 52 3.28 6.23 -8.84
CA PHE A 52 2.25 6.27 -7.79
C PHE A 52 1.49 7.60 -7.82
N ALA A 53 0.17 7.52 -7.75
CA ALA A 53 -0.73 8.68 -7.78
C ALA A 53 -1.46 8.86 -6.44
N ALA A 54 -1.82 10.10 -6.11
CA ALA A 54 -2.43 10.46 -4.82
C ALA A 54 -3.80 9.78 -4.56
N ASP A 55 -4.46 9.28 -5.60
CA ASP A 55 -5.74 8.57 -5.51
C ASP A 55 -5.60 7.07 -5.23
N GLY A 56 -4.39 6.58 -4.92
CA GLY A 56 -4.12 5.17 -4.64
C GLY A 56 -3.89 4.32 -5.89
N ARG A 57 -3.85 4.92 -7.08
CA ARG A 57 -3.45 4.20 -8.31
C ARG A 57 -1.94 4.07 -8.43
N MET A 58 -1.52 2.96 -9.00
CA MET A 58 -0.14 2.71 -9.41
C MET A 58 -0.11 2.32 -10.89
N THR A 59 0.95 2.70 -11.60
CA THR A 59 1.24 2.19 -12.95
C THR A 59 2.63 1.58 -13.00
N SER A 60 2.75 0.33 -13.45
CA SER A 60 4.02 -0.24 -13.87
C SER A 60 4.24 0.07 -15.35
N ILE A 61 5.44 0.55 -15.69
CA ILE A 61 5.81 0.98 -17.04
C ILE A 61 7.02 0.17 -17.46
N THR A 62 6.87 -0.64 -18.51
CA THR A 62 7.96 -1.45 -19.06
C THR A 62 8.90 -0.60 -19.93
N PRO A 63 10.12 -1.08 -20.24
CA PRO A 63 11.08 -0.36 -21.08
C PRO A 63 10.57 0.01 -22.47
N ASP A 64 9.64 -0.77 -23.04
CA ASP A 64 8.98 -0.49 -24.32
C ASP A 64 7.75 0.43 -24.18
N GLY A 65 7.48 0.95 -22.99
CA GLY A 65 6.43 1.92 -22.72
C GLY A 65 5.05 1.33 -22.45
N ARG A 66 4.90 0.00 -22.38
CA ARG A 66 3.61 -0.61 -21.99
C ARG A 66 3.31 -0.24 -20.55
N ARG A 67 2.03 0.03 -20.28
CA ARG A 67 1.54 0.47 -18.98
C ARG A 67 0.60 -0.56 -18.41
N LEU A 68 0.85 -0.95 -17.17
CA LEU A 68 0.02 -1.87 -16.42
C LEU A 68 -0.54 -1.14 -15.20
N GLY A 69 -1.86 -0.95 -15.20
CA GLY A 69 -2.57 -0.28 -14.12
C GLY A 69 -2.73 -1.18 -12.89
N GLY A 70 -2.64 -0.57 -11.73
CA GLY A 70 -2.83 -1.22 -10.44
C GLY A 70 -3.26 -0.24 -9.37
N GLN A 71 -3.35 -0.75 -8.16
CA GLN A 71 -3.63 0.01 -6.95
C GLN A 71 -2.51 -0.23 -5.95
N TYR A 72 -2.33 0.70 -5.02
CA TYR A 72 -1.42 0.53 -3.92
C TYR A 72 -2.02 0.98 -2.59
N ALA A 73 -1.49 0.41 -1.51
CA ALA A 73 -1.73 0.85 -0.15
C ALA A 73 -0.41 0.84 0.62
N VAL A 74 -0.22 1.79 1.52
CA VAL A 74 0.93 1.83 2.42
C VAL A 74 0.50 1.29 3.78
N THR A 75 1.18 0.25 4.26
CA THR A 75 0.88 -0.41 5.53
C THR A 75 2.16 -0.56 6.34
N GLY A 76 2.31 0.20 7.42
CA GLY A 76 3.52 0.18 8.24
C GLY A 76 4.76 0.61 7.44
N ARG A 77 5.69 -0.32 7.23
CA ARG A 77 6.96 -0.10 6.49
C ARG A 77 6.96 -0.69 5.08
N GLU A 78 5.77 -0.96 4.55
CA GLU A 78 5.59 -1.63 3.28
C GLU A 78 4.57 -0.90 2.40
N VAL A 79 4.76 -1.04 1.08
CA VAL A 79 3.79 -0.67 0.06
C VAL A 79 3.27 -1.96 -0.55
N GLN A 80 1.99 -2.25 -0.35
CA GLN A 80 1.31 -3.32 -1.05
C GLN A 80 0.84 -2.80 -2.39
N VAL A 81 1.21 -3.48 -3.47
CA VAL A 81 0.78 -3.15 -4.82
C VAL A 81 0.01 -4.33 -5.40
N ASN A 82 -1.12 -4.04 -6.02
CA ASN A 82 -1.94 -5.02 -6.70
C ASN A 82 -2.16 -4.57 -8.13
N TYR A 83 -1.85 -5.43 -9.09
CA TYR A 83 -2.09 -5.16 -10.51
C TYR A 83 -2.61 -6.40 -11.21
N LYS A 84 -3.41 -6.20 -12.25
CA LYS A 84 -4.03 -7.30 -13.00
C LYS A 84 -3.28 -7.57 -14.29
N VAL A 85 -2.91 -8.84 -14.52
CA VAL A 85 -2.39 -9.32 -15.79
C VAL A 85 -3.40 -10.32 -16.36
N GLY A 86 -4.12 -9.92 -17.40
CA GLY A 86 -5.27 -10.70 -17.89
C GLY A 86 -6.33 -10.85 -16.79
N ASN A 87 -6.64 -12.09 -16.42
CA ASN A 87 -7.63 -12.40 -15.38
C ASN A 87 -7.01 -12.64 -14.00
N GLU A 88 -5.68 -12.59 -13.88
CA GLU A 88 -4.95 -12.84 -12.64
C GLU A 88 -4.62 -11.52 -11.92
N SER A 89 -4.80 -11.50 -10.60
CA SER A 89 -4.36 -10.40 -9.75
C SER A 89 -3.03 -10.76 -9.12
N ILE A 90 -2.02 -9.92 -9.31
CA ILE A 90 -0.69 -10.10 -8.77
C ILE A 90 -0.53 -9.11 -7.63
N LEU A 91 -0.44 -9.64 -6.41
CA LEU A 91 -0.11 -8.89 -5.22
C LEU A 91 1.41 -8.94 -4.99
N LYS A 92 2.03 -7.78 -4.83
CA LYS A 92 3.43 -7.67 -4.42
C LYS A 92 3.56 -6.73 -3.23
N THR A 93 4.53 -7.02 -2.39
CA THR A 93 4.91 -6.18 -1.26
C THR A 93 6.27 -5.58 -1.57
N LEU A 94 6.35 -4.25 -1.48
CA LEU A 94 7.59 -3.49 -1.55
C LEU A 94 7.92 -3.01 -0.14
N SER A 95 9.15 -3.20 0.32
CA SER A 95 9.63 -2.47 1.50
C SER A 95 10.32 -1.18 1.06
N PHE A 96 10.56 -0.26 2.00
CA PHE A 96 11.25 0.99 1.71
C PHE A 96 12.32 1.33 2.75
N ALA A 97 13.36 2.02 2.30
CA ALA A 97 14.45 2.48 3.14
C ALA A 97 13.95 3.44 4.23
N PRO A 98 14.62 3.54 5.40
CA PRO A 98 14.20 4.45 6.47
C PRO A 98 14.07 5.92 6.04
N ASP A 99 14.95 6.36 5.14
CA ASP A 99 14.95 7.70 4.53
C ASP A 99 13.93 7.85 3.38
N ARG A 100 13.26 6.75 3.01
CA ARG A 100 12.27 6.68 1.94
C ARG A 100 12.84 7.05 0.56
N ALA A 101 14.15 6.91 0.37
CA ALA A 101 14.80 7.18 -0.92
C ALA A 101 14.76 5.97 -1.87
N GLN A 102 14.55 4.77 -1.34
CA GLN A 102 14.55 3.51 -2.10
C GLN A 102 13.33 2.65 -1.78
N LEU A 103 12.82 1.97 -2.82
CA LEU A 103 11.89 0.85 -2.70
C LEU A 103 12.62 -0.45 -3.02
N TYR A 104 12.26 -1.52 -2.32
CA TYR A 104 12.82 -2.86 -2.48
C TYR A 104 11.72 -3.84 -2.84
N ALA A 105 11.83 -4.46 -4.01
CA ALA A 105 10.92 -5.52 -4.46
C ALA A 105 11.63 -6.87 -4.34
N ARG A 106 11.26 -7.66 -3.33
CA ARG A 106 11.82 -9.01 -3.17
C ARG A 106 11.00 -10.04 -3.95
N SER A 107 11.68 -10.78 -4.82
CA SER A 107 11.09 -11.92 -5.52
C SER A 107 10.92 -13.10 -4.56
N ALA A 108 9.68 -13.59 -4.40
CA ALA A 108 9.42 -14.79 -3.62
C ALA A 108 10.00 -16.07 -4.26
N ARG A 109 10.19 -16.05 -5.59
CA ARG A 109 10.68 -17.19 -6.37
C ARG A 109 12.19 -17.35 -6.25
N THR A 110 12.93 -16.25 -6.34
CA THR A 110 14.40 -16.26 -6.45
C THR A 110 15.10 -15.68 -5.23
N GLY A 111 14.37 -14.99 -4.35
CA GLY A 111 14.91 -14.29 -3.19
C GLY A 111 15.64 -12.98 -3.53
N TYR A 112 15.86 -12.69 -4.82
CA TYR A 112 16.51 -11.47 -5.28
C TYR A 112 15.68 -10.24 -4.97
N THR A 113 16.38 -9.12 -4.75
CA THR A 113 15.77 -7.84 -4.42
C THR A 113 16.10 -6.85 -5.52
N ALA A 114 15.06 -6.41 -6.22
CA ALA A 114 15.13 -5.27 -7.12
C ALA A 114 15.06 -3.98 -6.30
N VAL A 115 15.81 -2.96 -6.73
CA VAL A 115 15.89 -1.66 -6.06
C VAL A 115 15.38 -0.57 -7.00
N TYR A 116 14.46 0.24 -6.51
CA TYR A 116 13.93 1.39 -7.22
C TYR A 116 14.30 2.68 -6.50
N GLU A 117 14.63 3.71 -7.27
CA GLU A 117 14.90 5.05 -6.77
C GLU A 117 13.96 6.07 -7.39
N LYS A 118 13.61 7.09 -6.63
CA LYS A 118 12.72 8.14 -7.10
C LYS A 118 13.43 8.96 -8.18
N ARG A 119 12.76 9.18 -9.31
CA ARG A 119 13.25 10.09 -10.34
C ARG A 119 12.83 11.52 -10.01
N PRO A 120 13.73 12.51 -10.20
CA PRO A 120 13.39 13.92 -10.06
C PRO A 120 12.36 14.37 -11.08
#